data_AF-A0A9D7APU0-F1
#
_entry.id   AF-A0A9D7APU0-F1
#
_cell.length_a   1.000
_cell.length_b   1.000
_cell.length_c   1.000
_cell.angle_alpha   90.00
_cell.angle_beta   90.00
_cell.angle_gamma   90.00
#
_symmetry.space_group_name_H-M   'P 1'
#
loop_
_entity.id
_entity.type
_entity.pdbx_description
1 polymer ?
#
loop_
_entity_poly.entity_id
_entity_poly.type
_entity_poly.pdbx_seq_one_letter_code
_entity_poly.pdbx_strand_id
1 'polypeptide(L)' 'MRTTLALDDQLLAQAQLITGLKEKSALVREALKALIERESARRLALLGGTEPDLEVTPRRRAQT' A
#
# COMPACT_ATOMS: atom_id res chain seq x y z
N MET A 1 -13.68 4.24 13.17
CA MET A 1 -14.97 3.53 13.04
C MET A 1 -14.82 2.13 13.64
N ARG A 2 -15.80 1.66 14.41
CA ARG A 2 -15.86 0.27 14.88
C ARG A 2 -16.81 -0.50 13.98
N THR A 3 -16.39 -1.67 13.51
CA THR A 3 -17.13 -2.46 12.53
C THR A 3 -16.95 -3.94 12.84
N THR A 4 -17.99 -4.74 12.62
CA THR A 4 -17.93 -6.21 12.74
C THR A 4 -17.88 -6.80 11.34
N LEU A 5 -16.92 -7.68 11.09
CA LEU A 5 -16.69 -8.30 9.79
C LEU A 5 -16.53 -9.81 10.00
N ALA A 6 -17.12 -10.60 9.11
CA ALA A 6 -16.82 -12.03 9.01
C ALA A 6 -15.55 -12.21 8.18
N LEU A 7 -14.57 -12.94 8.71
CA LEU A 7 -13.30 -13.22 8.05
C LEU A 7 -13.04 -14.72 8.10
N ASP A 8 -12.35 -15.23 7.08
CA ASP A 8 -11.88 -16.60 7.07
C ASP A 8 -10.73 -16.77 8.09
N ASP A 9 -10.90 -17.71 9.03
CA ASP A 9 -9.95 -17.93 10.12
C ASP A 9 -8.61 -18.50 9.63
N GLN A 10 -8.61 -19.32 8.57
CA GLN A 10 -7.38 -19.89 8.02
C GLN A 10 -6.57 -18.80 7.32
N LEU A 11 -7.22 -17.94 6.54
CA LEU A 11 -6.59 -16.80 5.88
C LEU A 11 -6.01 -15.83 6.92
N LEU A 12 -6.77 -15.56 7.98
CA LEU A 12 -6.32 -14.70 9.07
C LEU A 12 -5.09 -15.29 9.76
N ALA A 13 -5.13 -16.58 10.14
CA ALA A 13 -4.02 -17.25 10.80
C ALA A 13 -2.74 -17.26 9.93
N GLN A 14 -2.89 -17.54 8.63
CA GLN A 14 -1.77 -17.50 7.69
C GLN A 14 -1.19 -16.09 7.58
N ALA A 15 -2.03 -15.06 7.46
CA ALA A 15 -1.58 -13.69 7.39
C ALA A 15 -0.86 -13.25 8.69
N GLN A 16 -1.35 -13.65 9.86
CA GLN A 16 -0.68 -13.39 11.14
C GLN A 16 0.68 -14.10 11.25
N LEU A 17 0.77 -15.34 10.76
CA LEU A 17 2.02 -16.11 10.76
C LEU A 17 3.08 -15.48 9.86
N ILE A 18 2.69 -15.02 8.67
CA ILE A 18 3.62 -14.41 7.69
C ILE A 18 4.02 -13.00 8.12
N THR A 19 3.08 -12.19 8.59
CA THR A 19 3.32 -10.77 8.93
C THR A 19 3.83 -10.55 10.35
N GLY A 20 3.64 -11.52 11.25
CA GLY A 20 3.90 -11.39 12.68
C GLY A 20 2.88 -10.52 13.44
N LEU A 21 1.87 -9.98 12.76
CA LEU A 21 0.87 -9.09 13.37
C LEU A 21 -0.16 -9.88 14.18
N LYS A 22 -0.09 -9.77 15.51
CA LYS A 22 -0.99 -10.49 16.43
C LYS A 22 -2.36 -9.85 16.57
N GLU A 23 -2.46 -8.54 16.39
CA GLU A 23 -3.73 -7.81 16.50
C GLU A 23 -4.51 -7.85 15.19
N LYS A 24 -5.75 -8.36 15.22
CA LYS A 24 -6.62 -8.44 14.03
C LYS A 24 -6.87 -7.07 13.40
N SER A 25 -7.07 -6.03 14.22
CA SER A 25 -7.29 -4.66 13.76
C SER A 25 -6.06 -4.07 13.06
N ALA A 26 -4.86 -4.33 13.57
CA ALA A 26 -3.61 -3.93 12.94
C ALA A 26 -3.43 -4.64 11.60
N LEU A 27 -3.66 -5.96 11.57
CA LEU A 27 -3.57 -6.74 10.34
C LEU A 27 -4.53 -6.25 9.25
N VAL A 28 -5.79 -5.97 9.60
CA VAL A 28 -6.78 -5.44 8.64
C VAL A 28 -6.37 -4.05 8.12
N ARG A 29 -5.82 -3.19 8.99
CA ARG A 29 -5.34 -1.86 8.58
C ARG A 29 -4.19 -1.96 7.59
N GLU A 30 -3.21 -2.83 7.86
CA GLU A 30 -2.08 -3.05 6.95
C GLU A 30 -2.51 -3.72 5.65
N ALA A 31 -3.48 -4.65 5.68
CA ALA A 31 -4.03 -5.25 4.47
C ALA A 31 -4.67 -4.20 3.55
N LEU A 32 -5.41 -3.23 4.10
CA LEU A 32 -6.01 -2.14 3.32
C LEU A 32 -4.94 -1.20 2.75
N LYS A 33 -3.91 -0.86 3.51
CA LYS A 33 -2.78 -0.04 3.01
C LYS A 33 -2.07 -0.75 1.87
N ALA A 34 -1.71 -2.03 2.05
CA ALA A 34 -1.03 -2.82 1.04
C ALA A 34 -1.86 -2.93 -0.26
N LEU A 35 -3.19 -3.05 -0.14
CA LEU A 35 -4.08 -3.04 -1.31
C LEU A 35 -4.03 -1.69 -2.04
N ILE A 36 -4.12 -0.58 -1.31
CA ILE A 36 -4.05 0.77 -1.88
C ILE A 36 -2.70 0.99 -2.57
N GLU A 37 -1.60 0.63 -1.91
CA GLU A 37 -0.24 0.76 -2.46
C GLU A 37 -0.10 -0.04 -3.76
N ARG A 38 -0.58 -1.29 -3.78
CA ARG A 38 -0.53 -2.15 -4.97
C ARG A 38 -1.28 -1.55 -6.15
N GLU A 39 -2.51 -1.08 -5.93
CA GLU A 39 -3.31 -0.48 -7.01
C GLU A 39 -2.77 0.89 -7.43
N SER A 40 -2.21 1.66 -6.50
CA SER A 40 -1.55 2.94 -6.80
C SER A 40 -0.31 2.73 -7.67
N ALA A 41 0.54 1.75 -7.31
CA ALA A 41 1.70 1.37 -8.12
C ALA A 41 1.29 0.91 -9.51
N ARG A 42 0.23 0.10 -9.64
CA ARG A 42 -0.33 -0.30 -10.94
C ARG A 42 -0.76 0.92 -11.77
N ARG A 43 -1.49 1.86 -11.17
CA ARG A 43 -1.91 3.08 -11.86
C ARG A 43 -0.73 3.94 -12.29
N LEU A 44 0.26 4.14 -11.43
CA LEU A 44 1.48 4.89 -11.76
C LEU A 44 2.27 4.24 -12.89
N ALA A 45 2.39 2.90 -12.89
CA ALA A 45 3.06 2.19 -13.97
C ALA A 45 2.35 2.38 -15.33
N LEU A 46 1.01 2.46 -15.33
CA LEU A 46 0.24 2.77 -16.54
C LEU A 46 0.39 4.22 -17.01
N LEU A 47 0.72 5.15 -16.11
CA LEU A 47 1.05 6.54 -16.47
C LEU A 47 2.47 6.68 -17.03
N GLY A 48 3.32 5.67 -16.90
CA GLY A 48 4.65 5.67 -17.50
C GLY A 48 4.55 5.89 -19.02
N GLY A 49 5.06 7.02 -19.50
CA GLY A 49 5.04 7.40 -20.92
C GLY A 49 3.81 8.19 -21.38
N THR A 50 2.88 8.57 -20.48
CA THR A 50 1.78 9.49 -20.84
C THR A 50 2.25 10.93 -21.00
N GLU A 51 3.41 11.28 -20.44
CA GLU A 51 4.06 12.59 -20.58
C GLU A 51 5.49 12.42 -21.15
N PRO A 52 5.63 12.11 -22.45
CA PRO A 52 6.94 11.88 -23.09
C PRO A 52 7.81 13.14 -23.15
N ASP A 53 7.18 14.31 -23.19
CA ASP A 53 7.84 15.62 -23.26
C ASP A 53 8.01 16.28 -21.89
N LEU A 54 7.84 15.53 -20.79
CA LEU A 54 7.99 16.07 -19.44
C LEU A 54 9.45 16.49 -19.18
N GLU A 55 9.67 17.80 -19.05
CA GLU A 55 10.99 18.31 -18.66
C GLU A 55 11.27 18.05 -17.17
N VAL A 56 12.45 17.50 -16.86
CA VAL A 56 12.86 17.22 -15.48
C VAL A 56 13.05 18.55 -14.73
N THR A 57 12.22 18.78 -13.72
CA THR A 57 12.36 19.98 -12.87
C THR A 57 13.69 19.97 -12.09
N PRO A 58 14.41 21.10 -11.97
CA PRO A 58 15.67 21.16 -11.25
C PRO A 58 15.51 20.78 -9.78
N ARG A 59 16.38 19.89 -9.28
CA ARG A 59 16.37 19.48 -7.88
C ARG A 59 16.86 20.62 -6.98
N ARG A 60 16.03 21.09 -6.04
CA ARG A 60 16.44 22.09 -5.04
C ARG A 60 17.52 21.50 -4.13
N ARG A 61 18.74 22.02 -4.19
CA ARG A 61 19.83 21.70 -3.25
C ARG A 61 19.78 22.68 -2.09
N ALA A 62 19.83 22.19 -0.86
CA ALA A 62 20.06 23.04 0.31
C ALA A 62 21.48 23.60 0.21
N GLN A 63 21.64 24.93 0.36
CA GLN A 63 22.97 25.54 0.43
C GLN A 63 23.62 25.04 1.73
N THR A 64 24.80 24.43 1.60
CA THR A 64 25.63 24.04 2.75
C THR A 64 26.37 25.25 3.26
#